data_AF-A0A9Q3KVB4-F1
#
_entry.id   AF-A0A9Q3KVB4-F1
#
_cell.length_a   1.000
_cell.length_b   1.000
_cell.length_c   1.000
_cell.angle_alpha   90.00
_cell.angle_beta   90.00
_cell.angle_gamma   90.00
#
_symmetry.space_group_name_H-M   'P 1'
#
loop_
_entity.id
_entity.type
_entity.pdbx_description
1 polymer ?
#
loop_
_entity_poly.entity_id
_entity_poly.type
_entity_poly.pdbx_seq_one_letter_code
_entity_poly.pdbx_strand_id
1 'polypeptide(L)'
;MKIGRAIRQGRIVPNKPKEEKPHFYGIWSSENQPQAMGPMYMPAPKLKLPGHIESYNPPTEYFFDEDESKTWEQADPSNRKIDFIPAKYPSLRLIPEYSDFVQQRFDCCLDLYLAPQMLRRRAKLDISDPSKLLPKLPSPKDLRPFPSVCAIKYIHKNGTWIRTLSIDPRRMWVSTGSEDGQVRVWECKVGCCTFKWSLGINYSKPVYSLEWCPDPRKCLLSVVV
;
A
#
# COMPACT_ATOMS: atom_id res chain seq x y z
N MET A 1 44.34 3.13 -72.44
CA MET A 1 44.96 2.14 -71.53
C MET A 1 44.88 2.59 -70.05
N LYS A 2 43.70 2.55 -69.44
CA LYS A 2 43.46 3.06 -68.07
C LYS A 2 43.93 2.07 -66.99
N ILE A 3 43.69 0.78 -67.23
CA ILE A 3 44.07 -0.33 -66.34
C ILE A 3 45.60 -0.51 -66.29
N GLY A 4 46.28 -0.49 -67.44
CA GLY A 4 47.75 -0.60 -67.48
C GLY A 4 48.48 0.56 -66.78
N ARG A 5 47.90 1.78 -66.80
CA ARG A 5 48.43 2.92 -66.03
C ARG A 5 48.19 2.74 -64.53
N ALA A 6 47.03 2.19 -64.13
CA ALA A 6 46.71 1.89 -62.74
C ALA A 6 47.56 0.75 -62.15
N ILE A 7 47.94 -0.26 -62.96
CA ILE A 7 48.89 -1.31 -62.57
C ILE A 7 50.29 -0.72 -62.41
N ARG A 8 50.77 0.09 -63.37
CA ARG A 8 52.07 0.80 -63.25
C ARG A 8 52.14 1.77 -62.08
N GLN A 9 51.01 2.36 -61.69
CA GLN A 9 50.88 3.22 -60.52
C GLN A 9 50.68 2.45 -59.21
N GLY A 10 50.64 1.11 -59.23
CA GLY A 10 50.53 0.26 -58.03
C GLY A 10 49.14 0.24 -57.37
N ARG A 11 48.12 0.83 -58.00
CA ARG A 11 46.75 0.86 -57.46
C ARG A 11 46.01 -0.46 -57.64
N ILE A 12 46.38 -1.22 -58.66
CA ILE A 12 45.83 -2.56 -58.94
C ILE A 12 47.01 -3.52 -58.93
N VAL A 13 47.04 -4.42 -57.95
CA VAL A 13 48.01 -5.50 -57.88
C VAL A 13 47.36 -6.74 -58.52
N PRO A 14 47.76 -7.15 -59.73
CA PRO A 14 47.24 -8.36 -60.36
C PRO A 14 47.68 -9.59 -59.53
N ASN A 15 46.78 -10.56 -59.34
CA ASN A 15 46.99 -11.76 -58.52
C ASN A 15 47.43 -11.46 -57.07
N LYS A 16 46.86 -10.43 -56.42
CA LYS A 16 47.06 -10.26 -54.98
C LYS A 16 46.62 -11.54 -54.25
N PRO A 17 47.50 -12.24 -53.51
CA PRO A 17 47.09 -13.41 -52.74
C PRO A 17 46.00 -12.98 -51.75
N LYS A 18 44.94 -13.79 -51.63
CA LYS A 18 43.90 -13.54 -50.63
C LYS A 18 44.55 -13.61 -49.25
N GLU A 19 44.57 -12.49 -48.52
CA GLU A 19 44.99 -12.48 -47.13
C GLU A 19 43.98 -13.34 -46.33
N GLU A 20 44.42 -14.49 -45.83
CA GLU A 20 43.63 -15.34 -44.95
C GLU A 20 43.46 -14.63 -43.62
N LYS A 21 42.29 -14.02 -43.41
CA LYS A 21 41.95 -13.44 -42.12
C LYS A 21 41.82 -14.59 -41.11
N PRO A 22 42.39 -14.45 -39.90
CA PRO A 22 42.24 -15.47 -38.88
C PRO A 22 40.75 -15.65 -38.55
N HIS A 23 40.30 -16.91 -38.48
CA HIS A 23 38.91 -17.23 -38.15
C HIS A 23 38.53 -16.73 -36.74
N PHE A 24 39.51 -16.69 -35.83
CA PHE A 24 39.34 -16.20 -34.47
C PHE A 24 40.28 -15.03 -34.21
N TYR A 25 39.74 -13.92 -33.71
CA TYR A 25 40.50 -12.76 -33.26
C TYR A 25 39.85 -12.18 -32.01
N GLY A 26 40.66 -11.58 -31.14
CA GLY A 26 40.18 -10.95 -29.92
C GLY A 26 39.41 -9.66 -30.24
N ILE A 27 38.17 -9.57 -29.78
CA ILE A 27 37.34 -8.36 -29.90
C ILE A 27 37.60 -7.41 -28.72
N TRP A 28 38.08 -7.95 -27.60
CA TRP A 28 38.32 -7.22 -26.36
C TRP A 28 39.81 -7.09 -26.08
N SER A 29 40.26 -5.89 -25.72
CA SER A 29 41.61 -5.60 -25.24
C SER A 29 41.54 -4.95 -23.85
N SER A 30 42.62 -5.04 -23.07
CA SER A 30 42.75 -4.37 -21.77
C SER A 30 42.70 -2.84 -21.87
N GLU A 31 42.81 -2.29 -23.08
CA GLU A 31 42.73 -0.85 -23.37
C GLU A 31 41.29 -0.37 -23.63
N ASN A 32 40.33 -1.29 -23.78
CA ASN A 32 38.93 -0.93 -24.01
C ASN A 32 38.32 -0.28 -22.76
N GLN A 33 38.17 1.04 -22.80
CA GLN A 33 37.42 1.78 -21.78
C GLN A 33 35.92 1.69 -22.05
N PRO A 34 35.08 1.46 -21.02
CA PRO A 34 33.64 1.45 -21.19
C PRO A 34 33.16 2.83 -21.66
N GLN A 35 32.42 2.87 -22.76
CA GLN A 35 31.77 4.10 -23.21
C GLN A 35 30.72 4.54 -22.19
N ALA A 36 30.61 5.84 -21.98
CA ALA A 36 29.56 6.41 -21.15
C ALA A 36 28.19 6.07 -21.74
N MET A 37 27.37 5.39 -20.95
CA MET A 37 26.01 5.02 -21.34
C MET A 37 25.17 6.28 -21.53
N GLY A 38 24.51 6.42 -22.67
CA GLY A 38 23.69 7.59 -23.00
C GLY A 38 22.46 7.74 -22.10
N PRO A 39 21.75 8.89 -22.16
CA PRO A 39 20.61 9.20 -21.29
C PRO A 39 19.40 8.27 -21.44
N MET A 40 19.31 7.52 -22.54
CA MET A 40 18.27 6.51 -22.78
C MET A 40 18.71 5.08 -22.47
N TYR A 41 19.89 4.88 -21.89
CA TYR A 41 20.33 3.55 -21.50
C TYR A 41 19.45 3.02 -20.35
N MET A 42 18.77 1.90 -20.62
CA MET A 42 18.05 1.14 -19.60
C MET A 42 18.89 -0.08 -19.24
N PRO A 43 19.31 -0.23 -17.97
CA PRO A 43 20.06 -1.41 -17.56
C PRO A 43 19.16 -2.65 -17.66
N ALA A 44 19.73 -3.75 -18.12
CA ALA A 44 19.04 -5.04 -18.11
C ALA A 44 18.60 -5.40 -16.68
N PRO A 45 17.42 -6.02 -16.49
CA PRO A 45 16.98 -6.53 -15.20
C PRO A 45 18.03 -7.46 -14.61
N LYS A 46 18.46 -7.20 -13.38
CA LYS A 46 19.39 -8.08 -12.67
C LYS A 46 18.64 -9.31 -12.16
N LEU A 47 19.20 -10.49 -12.38
CA LEU A 47 18.76 -11.72 -11.73
C LEU A 47 18.81 -11.53 -10.21
N LYS A 48 17.80 -12.03 -9.51
CA LYS A 48 17.83 -12.09 -8.05
C LYS A 48 19.00 -12.97 -7.62
N LEU A 49 19.65 -12.58 -6.54
CA LEU A 49 20.68 -13.42 -5.94
C LEU A 49 20.02 -14.70 -5.39
N PRO A 50 20.66 -15.87 -5.52
CA PRO A 50 20.13 -17.10 -4.96
C PRO A 50 19.87 -16.99 -3.46
N GLY A 51 18.71 -17.46 -3.02
CA GLY A 51 18.29 -17.44 -1.62
C GLY A 51 18.46 -18.78 -0.91
N HIS A 52 18.20 -18.81 0.40
CA HIS A 52 18.21 -20.06 1.18
C HIS A 52 17.12 -21.06 0.74
N ILE A 53 15.98 -20.55 0.24
CA ILE A 53 14.85 -21.34 -0.22
C ILE A 53 15.16 -22.19 -1.47
N GLU A 54 16.09 -21.75 -2.31
CA GLU A 54 16.54 -22.44 -3.53
C GLU A 54 17.63 -23.48 -3.25
N SER A 55 18.11 -23.56 -2.01
CA SER A 55 19.10 -24.57 -1.65
C SER A 55 18.49 -25.97 -1.69
N TYR A 56 19.29 -26.99 -1.97
CA TYR A 56 18.84 -28.39 -1.95
C TYR A 56 18.50 -28.91 -0.54
N ASN A 57 18.94 -28.19 0.50
CA ASN A 57 18.73 -28.54 1.90
C ASN A 57 18.34 -27.28 2.70
N PRO A 58 17.15 -26.71 2.43
CA PRO A 58 16.70 -25.51 3.11
C PRO A 58 16.26 -25.84 4.55
N PRO A 59 16.25 -24.83 5.44
CA PRO A 59 15.61 -24.94 6.76
C PRO A 59 14.14 -25.37 6.66
N THR A 60 13.63 -26.03 7.69
CA THR A 60 12.26 -26.58 7.71
C THR A 60 11.16 -25.52 7.61
N GLU A 61 11.47 -24.27 7.98
CA GLU A 61 10.54 -23.12 7.90
C GLU A 61 10.11 -22.77 6.47
N TYR A 62 10.85 -23.24 5.46
CA TYR A 62 10.55 -22.97 4.06
C TYR A 62 9.65 -24.02 3.40
N PHE A 63 9.36 -25.14 4.07
CA PHE A 63 8.45 -26.14 3.52
C PHE A 63 7.01 -25.65 3.62
N PHE A 64 6.24 -25.94 2.58
CA PHE A 64 4.83 -25.58 2.52
C PHE A 64 4.00 -26.50 3.40
N ASP A 65 2.98 -25.91 4.02
CA ASP A 65 1.89 -26.68 4.62
C ASP A 65 1.00 -27.31 3.53
N GLU A 66 0.20 -28.31 3.91
CA GLU A 66 -0.72 -28.99 2.98
C GLU A 66 -1.77 -28.05 2.36
N ASP A 67 -2.11 -26.98 3.05
CA ASP A 67 -3.04 -25.96 2.53
C ASP A 67 -2.31 -25.02 1.57
N GLU A 68 -1.08 -24.62 1.87
CA GLU A 68 -0.27 -23.77 1.00
C GLU A 68 0.05 -24.45 -0.33
N SER A 69 0.38 -25.74 -0.31
CA SER A 69 0.63 -26.52 -1.54
C SER A 69 -0.60 -26.57 -2.45
N LYS A 70 -1.79 -26.81 -1.89
CA LYS A 70 -3.05 -26.78 -2.65
C LYS A 70 -3.32 -25.40 -3.24
N THR A 71 -3.11 -24.33 -2.46
CA THR A 71 -3.31 -22.97 -2.97
C THR A 71 -2.32 -22.63 -4.09
N TRP A 72 -1.09 -23.14 -4.01
CA TRP A 72 -0.07 -22.97 -5.04
C TRP A 72 -0.43 -23.72 -6.33
N GLU A 73 -0.93 -24.95 -6.22
CA GLU A 73 -1.40 -25.74 -7.37
C GLU A 73 -2.61 -25.11 -8.06
N GLN A 74 -3.54 -24.56 -7.27
CA GLN A 74 -4.73 -23.86 -7.79
C GLN A 74 -4.41 -22.50 -8.40
N ALA A 75 -3.34 -21.84 -7.97
CA ALA A 75 -2.93 -20.55 -8.51
C ALA A 75 -2.33 -20.70 -9.92
N ASP A 76 -2.67 -19.77 -10.81
CA ASP A 76 -2.09 -19.69 -12.15
C ASP A 76 -0.56 -19.51 -12.08
N PRO A 77 0.24 -20.19 -12.94
CA PRO A 77 1.70 -20.13 -12.91
C PRO A 77 2.28 -18.72 -12.85
N SER A 78 1.76 -17.78 -13.65
CA SER A 78 2.25 -16.40 -13.70
C SER A 78 1.97 -15.57 -12.44
N ASN A 79 0.99 -15.96 -11.63
CA ASN A 79 0.60 -15.25 -10.41
C ASN A 79 1.25 -15.82 -9.14
N ARG A 80 2.01 -16.93 -9.28
CA ARG A 80 2.67 -17.57 -8.14
C ARG A 80 3.78 -16.67 -7.60
N LYS A 81 3.93 -16.65 -6.28
CA LYS A 81 5.01 -15.91 -5.60
C LYS A 81 6.37 -16.58 -5.79
N ILE A 82 6.37 -17.91 -5.84
CA ILE A 82 7.55 -18.77 -5.99
C ILE A 82 7.21 -19.75 -7.11
N ASP A 83 8.13 -19.90 -8.07
CA ASP A 83 7.89 -20.69 -9.28
C ASP A 83 8.03 -22.21 -9.04
N PHE A 84 8.53 -22.62 -7.88
CA PHE A 84 8.77 -24.02 -7.52
C PHE A 84 8.35 -24.29 -6.07
N ILE A 85 8.16 -25.58 -5.73
CA ILE A 85 7.91 -26.03 -4.36
C ILE A 85 9.25 -26.37 -3.69
N PRO A 86 9.61 -25.76 -2.56
CA PRO A 86 10.85 -26.05 -1.85
C PRO A 86 10.89 -27.52 -1.38
N ALA A 87 11.97 -28.21 -1.71
CA ALA A 87 12.18 -29.60 -1.32
C ALA A 87 13.56 -29.79 -0.71
N LYS A 88 13.67 -30.74 0.22
CA LYS A 88 14.93 -31.08 0.88
C LYS A 88 15.41 -32.44 0.46
N TYR A 89 16.67 -32.46 0.03
CA TYR A 89 17.40 -33.65 -0.33
C TYR A 89 18.57 -33.83 0.64
N PRO A 90 18.77 -35.03 1.21
CA PRO A 90 19.82 -35.24 2.20
C PRO A 90 21.23 -35.19 1.59
N SER A 91 21.37 -35.40 0.28
CA SER A 91 22.67 -35.31 -0.42
C SER A 91 22.52 -34.79 -1.85
N LEU A 92 23.59 -34.19 -2.39
CA LEU A 92 23.61 -33.62 -3.75
C LEU A 92 23.32 -34.67 -4.84
N ARG A 93 23.64 -35.94 -4.60
CA ARG A 93 23.44 -37.02 -5.58
C ARG A 93 21.97 -37.40 -5.78
N LEU A 94 21.13 -37.05 -4.81
CA LEU A 94 19.69 -37.33 -4.83
C LEU A 94 18.87 -36.17 -5.38
N ILE A 95 19.53 -35.07 -5.78
CA ILE A 95 18.85 -33.93 -6.38
C ILE A 95 18.31 -34.39 -7.75
N PRO A 96 16.99 -34.31 -7.97
CA PRO A 96 16.40 -34.63 -9.26
C PRO A 96 16.74 -33.54 -10.28
N GLU A 97 16.55 -33.88 -11.55
CA GLU A 97 16.58 -32.87 -12.61
C GLU A 97 15.43 -31.87 -12.41
N TYR A 98 15.72 -30.59 -12.65
CA TYR A 98 14.73 -29.53 -12.56
C TYR A 98 14.01 -29.36 -13.90
N SER A 99 12.76 -29.85 -13.99
CA SER A 99 11.97 -29.87 -15.23
C SER A 99 11.77 -28.49 -15.84
N ASP A 100 11.55 -27.48 -15.01
CA ASP A 100 11.11 -26.16 -15.47
C ASP A 100 12.28 -25.26 -15.86
N PHE A 101 13.52 -25.78 -15.81
CA PHE A 101 14.73 -25.02 -16.12
C PHE A 101 14.67 -24.38 -17.52
N VAL A 102 14.32 -25.18 -18.52
CA VAL A 102 14.29 -24.72 -19.92
C VAL A 102 13.17 -23.68 -20.11
N GLN A 103 12.01 -23.92 -19.49
CA GLN A 103 10.87 -23.03 -19.57
C GLN A 103 11.17 -21.66 -18.94
N GLN A 104 11.75 -21.63 -17.73
CA GLN A 104 12.15 -20.37 -17.08
C GLN A 104 13.20 -19.58 -17.88
N ARG A 105 14.15 -20.26 -18.53
CA ARG A 105 15.13 -19.60 -19.39
C ARG A 105 14.49 -19.04 -20.65
N PHE A 106 13.53 -19.77 -21.22
CA PHE A 106 12.77 -19.31 -22.38
C PHE A 106 11.89 -18.11 -22.03
N ASP A 107 11.18 -18.14 -20.91
CA ASP A 107 10.33 -17.04 -20.45
C ASP A 107 11.16 -15.78 -20.14
N CYS A 108 12.36 -15.93 -19.56
CA CYS A 108 13.28 -14.81 -19.38
C CYS A 108 13.73 -14.17 -20.71
N CYS A 109 13.95 -14.98 -21.76
CA CYS A 109 14.22 -14.46 -23.11
C CYS A 109 13.02 -13.72 -23.70
N LEU A 110 11.80 -14.24 -23.48
CA LEU A 110 10.57 -13.56 -23.88
C LEU A 110 10.38 -12.25 -23.14
N ASP A 111 10.65 -12.20 -21.84
CA ASP A 111 10.59 -10.96 -21.05
C ASP A 111 11.59 -9.92 -21.56
N LEU A 112 12.81 -10.35 -21.90
CA LEU A 112 13.82 -9.44 -22.46
C LEU A 112 13.43 -8.89 -23.84
N TYR A 113 12.72 -9.67 -24.65
CA TYR A 113 12.37 -9.31 -26.03
C TYR A 113 11.04 -8.58 -26.15
N LEU A 114 9.99 -9.07 -25.47
CA LEU A 114 8.60 -8.63 -25.62
C LEU A 114 8.17 -7.65 -24.53
N ALA A 115 8.68 -7.77 -23.30
CA ALA A 115 8.19 -6.94 -22.21
C ALA A 115 8.71 -5.50 -22.35
N PRO A 116 7.82 -4.48 -22.30
CA PRO A 116 8.25 -3.09 -22.43
C PRO A 116 9.08 -2.67 -21.22
N GLN A 117 10.34 -2.31 -21.46
CA GLN A 117 11.21 -1.80 -20.41
C GLN A 117 10.90 -0.33 -20.13
N MET A 118 10.58 -0.02 -18.87
CA MET A 118 10.22 1.33 -18.44
C MET A 118 11.02 1.74 -17.20
N LEU A 119 11.72 2.87 -17.30
CA LEU A 119 12.34 3.53 -16.15
C LEU A 119 11.24 4.05 -15.21
N ARG A 120 11.05 3.38 -14.07
CA ARG A 120 10.15 3.85 -13.02
C ARG A 120 10.75 5.11 -12.38
N ARG A 121 10.26 6.27 -12.82
CA ARG A 121 10.66 7.59 -12.28
C ARG A 121 10.14 7.87 -10.86
N ARG A 122 9.16 7.09 -10.40
CA ARG A 122 8.77 7.14 -8.99
C ARG A 122 9.89 6.48 -8.20
N ALA A 123 10.63 7.28 -7.45
CA ALA A 123 11.52 6.77 -6.42
C ALA A 123 10.71 5.76 -5.61
N LYS A 124 11.15 4.51 -5.58
CA LYS A 124 10.64 3.55 -4.62
C LYS A 124 10.83 4.24 -3.28
N LEU A 125 9.73 4.51 -2.59
CA LEU A 125 9.76 5.18 -1.31
C LEU A 125 10.40 4.19 -0.34
N ASP A 126 11.73 4.16 -0.30
CA ASP A 126 12.53 3.36 0.62
C ASP A 126 12.48 4.04 2.00
N ILE A 127 11.28 4.05 2.56
CA ILE A 127 11.00 4.60 3.87
C ILE A 127 11.49 3.58 4.89
N SER A 128 12.65 3.84 5.48
CA SER A 128 13.23 3.00 6.53
C SER A 128 12.27 2.83 7.73
N ASP A 129 11.55 3.90 8.08
CA ASP A 129 10.66 3.94 9.24
C ASP A 129 9.29 4.43 8.80
N PRO A 130 8.23 3.59 8.85
CA PRO A 130 6.89 3.97 8.40
C PRO A 130 6.31 5.13 9.23
N SER A 131 6.85 5.39 10.43
CA SER A 131 6.49 6.54 11.27
C SER A 131 6.78 7.89 10.62
N LYS A 132 7.73 7.98 9.67
CA LYS A 132 8.05 9.22 8.93
C LYS A 132 6.93 9.66 7.98
N LEU A 133 6.00 8.76 7.68
CA LEU A 133 4.81 9.10 6.90
C LEU A 133 3.82 9.96 7.69
N LEU A 134 3.90 9.93 9.02
CA LEU A 134 3.00 10.68 9.89
C LEU A 134 3.55 12.09 10.16
N PRO A 135 2.68 13.11 10.18
CA PRO A 135 3.07 14.45 10.60
C PRO A 135 3.44 14.46 12.09
N LYS A 136 4.37 15.34 12.46
CA LYS A 136 4.77 15.53 13.86
C LYS A 136 3.71 16.40 14.57
N LEU A 137 2.74 15.76 15.21
CA LEU A 137 1.71 16.42 16.01
C LEU A 137 2.14 16.50 17.49
N PRO A 138 1.73 17.55 18.24
CA PRO A 138 1.91 17.59 19.68
C PRO A 138 1.17 16.44 20.35
N SER A 139 1.65 16.00 21.51
CA SER A 139 1.00 14.92 22.22
C SER A 139 -0.33 15.41 22.81
N PRO A 140 -1.42 14.62 22.78
CA PRO A 140 -2.69 15.04 23.37
C PRO A 140 -2.59 15.40 24.86
N LYS A 141 -1.58 14.90 25.58
CA LYS A 141 -1.36 15.22 27.01
C LYS A 141 -1.05 16.69 27.24
N ASP A 142 -0.38 17.34 26.29
CA ASP A 142 0.01 18.75 26.37
C ASP A 142 -1.19 19.68 26.13
N LEU A 143 -2.27 19.16 25.52
CA LEU A 143 -3.49 19.90 25.17
C LEU A 143 -4.59 19.78 26.23
N ARG A 144 -4.26 19.35 27.46
CA ARG A 144 -5.23 19.31 28.56
C ARG A 144 -5.60 20.74 29.00
N PRO A 145 -6.87 20.98 29.41
CA PRO A 145 -7.93 20.00 29.71
C PRO A 145 -8.87 19.68 28.53
N PHE A 146 -9.25 18.40 28.40
CA PHE A 146 -10.33 17.93 27.52
C PHE A 146 -11.11 16.80 28.23
N PRO A 147 -12.39 16.60 27.91
CA PRO A 147 -13.20 15.56 28.56
C PRO A 147 -12.66 14.15 28.24
N SER A 148 -12.36 13.36 29.27
CA SER A 148 -11.81 11.99 29.13
C SER A 148 -12.78 10.88 29.53
N VAL A 149 -13.70 11.16 30.46
CA VAL A 149 -14.65 10.19 31.01
C VAL A 149 -16.06 10.77 31.01
N CYS A 150 -17.05 9.91 30.82
CA CYS A 150 -18.45 10.28 30.98
C CYS A 150 -18.78 10.36 32.48
N ALA A 151 -18.98 11.58 32.99
CA ALA A 151 -19.28 11.80 34.41
C ALA A 151 -20.74 11.54 34.76
N ILE A 152 -21.68 11.94 33.89
CA ILE A 152 -23.13 11.91 34.15
C ILE A 152 -23.86 11.32 32.94
N LYS A 153 -24.81 10.42 33.21
CA LYS A 153 -25.71 9.85 32.21
C LYS A 153 -27.15 10.28 32.48
N TYR A 154 -27.78 10.94 31.51
CA TYR A 154 -29.19 11.33 31.56
C TYR A 154 -30.06 10.21 30.97
N ILE A 155 -30.76 9.46 31.83
CA ILE A 155 -31.47 8.24 31.42
C ILE A 155 -32.92 8.56 31.10
N HIS A 156 -33.31 8.42 29.84
CA HIS A 156 -34.70 8.54 29.40
C HIS A 156 -35.45 7.24 29.68
N LYS A 157 -36.59 7.33 30.39
CA LYS A 157 -37.48 6.18 30.59
C LYS A 157 -37.94 5.66 29.22
N ASN A 158 -37.89 4.34 29.02
CA ASN A 158 -38.19 3.62 27.78
C ASN A 158 -37.08 3.59 26.71
N GLY A 159 -35.88 4.13 26.99
CA GLY A 159 -34.71 3.96 26.11
C GLY A 159 -34.84 4.66 24.76
N THR A 160 -35.57 5.76 24.71
CA THR A 160 -35.95 6.42 23.47
C THR A 160 -34.85 7.34 22.95
N TRP A 161 -34.78 7.51 21.64
CA TRP A 161 -33.73 8.31 21.01
C TRP A 161 -33.86 9.79 21.37
N ILE A 162 -32.73 10.41 21.68
CA ILE A 162 -32.60 11.85 21.91
C ILE A 162 -32.12 12.48 20.60
N ARG A 163 -32.91 13.40 20.05
CA ARG A 163 -32.61 14.06 18.77
C ARG A 163 -31.83 15.34 18.94
N THR A 164 -32.11 16.06 20.02
CA THR A 164 -31.58 17.40 20.28
C THR A 164 -31.30 17.60 21.74
N LEU A 165 -30.28 18.40 22.02
CA LEU A 165 -29.91 18.84 23.35
C LEU A 165 -29.50 20.32 23.31
N SER A 166 -29.78 21.03 24.39
CA SER A 166 -29.31 22.40 24.58
C SER A 166 -28.94 22.63 26.03
N ILE A 167 -27.99 23.53 26.26
CA ILE A 167 -27.47 23.85 27.58
C ILE A 167 -27.85 25.30 27.87
N ASP A 168 -28.39 25.54 29.06
CA ASP A 168 -28.69 26.89 29.55
C ASP A 168 -27.40 27.73 29.59
N PRO A 169 -27.40 29.01 29.16
CA PRO A 169 -26.26 29.91 29.31
C PRO A 169 -25.65 29.97 30.71
N ARG A 170 -26.45 29.72 31.76
CA ARG A 170 -25.97 29.65 33.16
C ARG A 170 -25.31 28.32 33.52
N ARG A 171 -25.34 27.34 32.61
CA ARG A 171 -24.75 25.99 32.73
C ARG A 171 -25.29 25.15 33.88
N MET A 172 -26.50 25.47 34.35
CA MET A 172 -27.17 24.73 35.42
C MET A 172 -28.09 23.63 34.89
N TRP A 173 -28.67 23.86 33.71
CA TRP A 173 -29.67 22.99 33.11
C TRP A 173 -29.23 22.48 31.74
N VAL A 174 -29.47 21.18 31.50
CA VAL A 174 -29.42 20.56 30.18
C VAL A 174 -30.84 20.17 29.80
N SER A 175 -31.29 20.54 28.62
CA SER A 175 -32.59 20.18 28.08
C SER A 175 -32.42 19.22 26.91
N THR A 176 -33.22 18.16 26.88
CA THR A 176 -33.16 17.10 25.87
C THR A 176 -34.52 16.93 25.21
N GLY A 177 -34.56 16.85 23.88
CA GLY A 177 -35.73 16.49 23.10
C GLY A 177 -35.71 15.02 22.70
N SER A 178 -36.76 14.27 23.06
CA SER A 178 -36.92 12.85 22.78
C SER A 178 -37.82 12.60 21.57
N GLU A 179 -37.69 11.42 20.95
CA GLU A 179 -38.62 10.96 19.92
C GLU A 179 -40.07 10.79 20.44
N ASP A 180 -40.23 10.56 21.75
CA ASP A 180 -41.53 10.41 22.44
C ASP A 180 -42.38 11.69 22.50
N GLY A 181 -41.95 12.77 21.84
CA GLY A 181 -42.54 14.10 21.97
C GLY A 181 -42.37 14.72 23.35
N GLN A 182 -41.40 14.22 24.14
CA GLN A 182 -41.13 14.70 25.49
C GLN A 182 -39.86 15.53 25.55
N VAL A 183 -39.97 16.73 26.11
CA VAL A 183 -38.83 17.56 26.50
C VAL A 183 -38.55 17.34 27.98
N ARG A 184 -37.31 17.03 28.31
CA ARG A 184 -36.84 16.84 29.69
C ARG A 184 -35.75 17.84 29.99
N VAL A 185 -35.77 18.41 31.20
CA VAL A 185 -34.71 19.28 31.71
C VAL A 185 -34.05 18.60 32.88
N TRP A 186 -32.73 18.59 32.85
CA TRP A 186 -31.85 17.88 33.74
C TRP A 186 -30.90 18.84 34.42
N GLU A 187 -30.56 18.56 35.67
CA GLU A 187 -29.52 19.28 36.37
C GLU A 187 -28.12 18.82 35.91
N CYS A 188 -27.27 19.78 35.51
CA CYS A 188 -25.93 19.52 34.98
C CYS A 188 -24.97 18.78 35.93
N LYS A 189 -25.15 18.94 37.25
CA LYS A 189 -24.21 18.42 38.27
C LYS A 189 -24.57 17.02 38.76
N VAL A 190 -25.86 16.74 38.86
CA VAL A 190 -26.39 15.53 39.51
C VAL A 190 -26.98 14.56 38.48
N GLY A 191 -27.47 15.06 37.35
CA GLY A 191 -28.18 14.23 36.37
C GLY A 191 -29.66 13.98 36.68
N CYS A 192 -30.22 14.69 37.67
CA CYS A 192 -31.64 14.56 38.03
C CYS A 192 -32.54 15.25 37.02
N CYS A 193 -33.61 14.57 36.58
CA CYS A 193 -34.66 15.16 35.77
C CYS A 193 -35.55 16.04 36.65
N THR A 194 -35.58 17.35 36.43
CA THR A 194 -36.39 18.29 37.21
C THR A 194 -37.69 18.63 36.51
N PHE A 195 -37.65 18.88 35.21
CA PHE A 195 -38.84 19.22 34.42
C PHE A 195 -39.07 18.24 33.29
N LYS A 196 -40.35 17.97 33.04
CA LYS A 196 -40.80 17.12 31.95
C LYS A 196 -42.04 17.75 31.32
N TRP A 197 -41.95 18.04 30.03
CA TRP A 197 -43.06 18.53 29.22
C TRP A 197 -43.39 17.52 28.13
N SER A 198 -44.67 17.24 27.95
CA SER A 198 -45.16 16.45 26.83
C SER A 198 -45.76 17.38 25.79
N LEU A 199 -45.16 17.43 24.61
CA LEU A 199 -45.59 18.29 23.51
C LEU A 199 -46.39 17.45 22.51
N GLY A 200 -47.70 17.70 22.45
CA GLY A 200 -48.61 17.06 21.48
C GLY A 200 -49.83 16.42 22.14
N ILE A 201 -50.95 16.41 21.40
CA ILE A 201 -52.25 15.89 21.87
C ILE A 201 -52.25 14.35 21.96
N ASN A 202 -51.31 13.65 21.29
CA ASN A 202 -51.24 12.17 21.23
C ASN A 202 -49.81 11.59 21.33
N TYR A 203 -48.84 12.25 21.96
CA TYR A 203 -47.46 11.72 22.18
C TYR A 203 -46.69 11.23 20.93
N SER A 204 -47.10 11.62 19.72
CA SER A 204 -46.66 10.97 18.48
C SER A 204 -45.76 11.83 17.57
N LYS A 205 -45.41 13.06 17.96
CA LYS A 205 -44.52 13.92 17.17
C LYS A 205 -43.16 14.07 17.86
N PRO A 206 -42.05 13.75 17.18
CA PRO A 206 -40.72 13.85 17.77
C PRO A 206 -40.28 15.30 17.91
N VAL A 207 -39.44 15.58 18.92
CA VAL A 207 -38.85 16.91 19.09
C VAL A 207 -37.63 17.03 18.17
N TYR A 208 -37.72 17.87 17.13
CA TYR A 208 -36.66 18.03 16.13
C TYR A 208 -35.51 18.92 16.60
N SER A 209 -35.84 20.07 17.19
CA SER A 209 -34.85 21.06 17.63
C SER A 209 -35.26 21.71 18.93
N LEU A 210 -34.26 22.10 19.71
CA LEU A 210 -34.41 22.65 21.03
C LEU A 210 -33.23 23.58 21.29
N GLU A 211 -33.51 24.83 21.67
CA GLU A 211 -32.46 25.81 21.92
C GLU A 211 -32.83 26.74 23.08
N TRP A 212 -31.91 26.90 24.03
CA TRP A 212 -32.03 27.94 25.05
C TRP A 212 -31.76 29.31 24.45
N CYS A 213 -32.50 30.31 24.92
CA CYS A 213 -32.15 31.69 24.64
C CYS A 213 -30.73 31.97 25.16
N PRO A 214 -29.83 32.55 24.34
CA PRO A 214 -28.44 32.79 24.73
C PRO A 214 -28.29 33.88 25.81
N ASP A 215 -29.33 34.69 26.06
CA ASP A 215 -29.32 35.74 27.07
C ASP A 215 -29.51 35.15 28.49
N PRO A 216 -28.49 35.22 29.38
CA PRO A 216 -28.55 34.61 30.71
C PRO A 216 -29.58 35.27 31.64
N ARG A 217 -30.18 36.41 31.26
CA ARG A 217 -31.26 37.07 32.02
C ARG A 217 -32.63 36.47 31.71
N LYS A 218 -32.78 35.77 30.60
CA LYS A 218 -34.06 35.22 30.12
C LYS A 218 -34.03 33.70 30.22
N CYS A 219 -35.03 33.11 30.86
CA CYS A 219 -35.21 31.66 30.91
C CYS A 219 -36.23 31.23 29.86
N LEU A 220 -35.85 31.31 28.59
CA LEU A 220 -36.69 30.93 27.46
C LEU A 220 -36.08 29.74 26.74
N LEU A 221 -36.92 28.75 26.43
CA LEU A 221 -36.56 27.55 25.69
C LEU A 221 -37.42 27.49 24.43
N SER A 222 -36.79 27.50 23.26
CA SER A 222 -37.47 27.26 21.99
C SER A 222 -37.53 25.75 21.74
N VAL A 223 -38.66 25.27 21.24
CA VAL A 223 -38.84 23.86 20.89
C VAL A 223 -39.57 23.76 19.56
N VAL A 224 -39.04 22.93 18.67
CA VAL A 224 -39.63 22.60 17.37
C VAL A 224 -40.05 21.13 17.38
N VAL A 225 -41.32 20.89 17.06
CA VAL A 225 -42.01 19.58 17.09
C VAL A 225 -42.67 19.32 15.74
#